data_AF-A0A3R9B2T8-F1
#
_entry.id   AF-A0A3R9B2T8-F1
#
_cell.length_a   1.000
_cell.length_b   1.000
_cell.length_c   1.000
_cell.angle_alpha   90.00
_cell.angle_beta   90.00
_cell.angle_gamma   90.00
#
_symmetry.space_group_name_H-M   'P 1'
#
loop_
_entity.id
_entity.type
_entity.pdbx_description
1 polymer ?
#
loop_
_entity_poly.entity_id
_entity_poly.type
_entity_poly.pdbx_seq_one_letter_code
_entity_poly.pdbx_strand_id
1 'polypeptide(L)' 'MWGAFSWAAEYTYRLDKEKLTDYSLEQQASILADYWLLLVYGISKWSYYQRPGRMGMYRGVDLLQDVPSLYQKIVTGKGR' A
#
# COMPACT_ATOMS: atom_id res chain seq x y z
N MET A 1 -12.27 27.26 -14.77
CA MET A 1 -12.83 26.30 -13.80
C MET A 1 -11.86 25.12 -13.69
N TRP A 2 -11.07 25.03 -12.61
CA TRP A 2 -10.19 23.91 -12.26
C TRP A 2 -10.31 23.76 -10.74
N GLY A 3 -11.18 22.88 -10.25
CA GLY A 3 -11.56 22.92 -8.84
C GLY A 3 -12.41 21.74 -8.35
N ALA A 4 -12.19 20.52 -8.84
CA ALA A 4 -12.94 19.36 -8.34
C ALA A 4 -12.15 18.03 -8.26
N PHE A 5 -10.81 18.03 -8.37
CA PHE A 5 -10.02 16.79 -8.27
C PHE A 5 -8.73 16.87 -7.44
N SER A 6 -8.39 18.01 -6.85
CA SER A 6 -7.14 18.15 -6.06
C SER A 6 -7.22 17.58 -4.64
N TRP A 7 -8.37 17.04 -4.20
CA TRP A 7 -8.46 16.25 -2.95
C TRP A 7 -8.16 14.78 -3.19
N ALA A 8 -8.51 14.24 -4.36
CA ALA A 8 -8.16 12.87 -4.75
C ALA A 8 -6.67 12.80 -5.17
N ALA A 9 -5.84 13.62 -4.53
CA ALA A 9 -4.40 13.64 -4.63
C ALA A 9 -3.88 12.31 -4.09
N GLU A 10 -3.89 11.30 -4.96
CA GLU A 10 -3.08 10.10 -4.87
C GLU A 10 -3.07 9.43 -3.47
N TYR A 11 -4.26 9.14 -2.92
CA TYR A 11 -4.41 8.16 -1.83
C TYR A 11 -3.80 6.80 -2.19
N THR A 12 -3.65 6.57 -3.49
CA THR A 12 -2.94 5.43 -4.01
C THR A 12 -1.47 5.49 -3.68
N TYR A 13 -0.91 4.36 -3.27
CA TYR A 13 0.51 4.26 -2.97
C TYR A 13 1.15 3.12 -3.76
N ARG A 14 2.46 3.23 -3.94
CA ARG A 14 3.31 2.20 -4.53
C ARG A 14 4.40 1.86 -3.53
N LEU A 15 4.77 0.59 -3.42
CA LEU A 15 5.86 0.13 -2.54
C LEU A 15 7.24 0.41 -3.17
N ASP A 16 7.40 1.61 -3.73
CA ASP A 16 8.60 2.07 -4.44
C ASP A 16 9.64 2.69 -3.48
N LYS A 17 9.22 3.14 -2.29
CA LYS A 17 10.09 3.79 -1.32
C LYS A 17 10.64 2.78 -0.33
N GLU A 18 11.84 3.06 0.19
CA GLU A 18 12.53 2.13 1.08
C GLU A 18 12.01 2.13 2.52
N LYS A 19 11.52 3.28 3.01
CA LYS A 19 11.04 3.42 4.40
C LYS A 19 9.61 3.92 4.45
N LEU A 20 8.91 3.52 5.50
CA LEU A 20 7.55 3.98 5.77
C LEU A 20 7.49 5.51 5.93
N THR A 21 8.54 6.12 6.51
CA THR A 21 8.62 7.57 6.76
C THR A 21 8.67 8.42 5.49
N ASP A 22 9.05 7.84 4.35
CA ASP A 22 9.08 8.58 3.08
C ASP A 22 7.66 8.74 2.47
N TYR A 23 6.65 8.08 3.03
CA TYR A 23 5.24 8.21 2.64
C TYR A 23 4.53 9.30 3.45
N SER A 24 3.46 9.89 2.90
CA SER A 24 2.60 10.80 3.68
C SER A 24 1.91 10.03 4.83
N LEU A 25 1.50 10.72 5.89
CA LEU A 25 0.84 10.07 7.04
C LEU A 25 -0.39 9.24 6.65
N GLU A 26 -1.16 9.69 5.66
CA GLU A 26 -2.32 8.98 5.12
C GLU A 26 -1.92 7.70 4.37
N GLN A 27 -0.84 7.76 3.59
CA GLN A 27 -0.28 6.59 2.93
C GLN A 27 0.34 5.62 3.93
N GLN A 28 1.02 6.12 4.98
CA GLN A 28 1.57 5.29 6.05
C GLN A 28 0.46 4.48 6.76
N ALA A 29 -0.63 5.16 7.13
CA ALA A 29 -1.78 4.50 7.74
C ALA A 29 -2.41 3.44 6.81
N SER A 30 -2.53 3.76 5.52
CA SER A 30 -3.06 2.84 4.51
C SER A 30 -2.16 1.60 4.33
N ILE A 31 -0.84 1.80 4.24
CA ILE A 31 0.17 0.73 4.15
C ILE A 31 0.09 -0.19 5.37
N LEU A 32 -0.04 0.36 6.58
CA LEU A 32 -0.15 -0.42 7.81
C LEU A 32 -1.47 -1.21 7.88
N ALA A 33 -2.59 -0.60 7.46
CA ALA A 33 -3.89 -1.27 7.41
C ALA A 33 -3.88 -2.45 6.42
N ASP A 34 -3.32 -2.25 5.23
CA ASP A 34 -3.18 -3.28 4.21
C ASP A 34 -2.21 -4.38 4.65
N TYR A 35 -1.12 -4.03 5.34
CA TYR A 35 -0.19 -5.01 5.93
C TYR A 35 -0.87 -5.86 7.02
N TRP A 36 -1.66 -5.23 7.89
CA TRP A 36 -2.45 -5.97 8.89
C TRP A 36 -3.47 -6.91 8.23
N LEU A 37 -4.17 -6.44 7.19
CA LEU A 37 -5.10 -7.27 6.42
C LEU A 37 -4.39 -8.49 5.80
N LEU A 38 -3.19 -8.28 5.26
CA LEU A 38 -2.34 -9.34 4.71
C LEU A 38 -1.93 -10.35 5.79
N LEU A 39 -1.54 -9.90 6.98
CA LEU A 39 -1.14 -10.78 8.10
C LEU A 39 -2.32 -11.60 8.65
N VAL A 40 -3.51 -11.01 8.75
CA VAL A 40 -4.68 -11.67 9.36
C VAL A 40 -5.40 -12.60 8.39
N TYR A 41 -5.56 -12.18 7.12
CA TYR A 41 -6.37 -12.92 6.15
C TYR A 41 -5.56 -13.58 5.03
N GLY A 42 -4.26 -13.29 4.93
CA GLY A 42 -3.38 -13.81 3.90
C GLY A 42 -3.48 -13.08 2.57
N ILE A 43 -2.53 -13.40 1.69
CA ILE A 43 -2.33 -12.73 0.39
C ILE A 43 -3.55 -12.84 -0.54
N SER A 44 -4.31 -13.93 -0.48
CA SER A 44 -5.48 -14.16 -1.34
C SER A 44 -6.60 -13.16 -1.07
N LYS A 45 -6.92 -12.89 0.20
CA LYS A 45 -7.93 -11.87 0.55
C LYS A 45 -7.39 -10.47 0.33
N TRP A 46 -6.14 -10.22 0.69
CA TRP A 46 -5.49 -8.93 0.42
C TRP A 46 -5.57 -8.58 -1.07
N SER A 47 -5.17 -9.50 -1.96
CA SER A 47 -5.24 -9.31 -3.41
C SER A 47 -6.67 -9.09 -3.91
N TYR A 48 -7.65 -9.77 -3.31
CA TYR A 48 -9.06 -9.56 -3.62
C TYR A 48 -9.52 -8.12 -3.32
N TYR A 49 -9.14 -7.53 -2.18
CA TYR A 49 -9.50 -6.15 -1.85
C TYR A 49 -8.69 -5.11 -2.64
N GLN A 50 -7.51 -5.50 -3.13
CA GLN A 50 -6.58 -4.62 -3.82
C GLN A 50 -6.83 -4.49 -5.33
N ARG A 51 -7.84 -5.20 -5.85
CA ARG A 51 -8.23 -5.11 -7.27
C ARG A 51 -8.76 -3.72 -7.65
N PRO A 52 -8.50 -3.26 -8.88
CA PRO A 52 -9.04 -2.00 -9.38
C PRO A 52 -10.58 -1.99 -9.29
N GLY A 53 -11.14 -0.92 -8.72
CA GLY A 53 -12.58 -0.80 -8.46
C GLY A 53 -13.01 -1.26 -7.06
N ARG A 54 -12.06 -1.58 -6.17
CA ARG A 54 -12.31 -1.91 -4.76
C ARG A 54 -11.58 -0.96 -3.83
N MET A 55 -11.74 -1.20 -2.52
CA MET A 55 -11.26 -0.36 -1.43
C MET A 55 -9.74 -0.21 -1.37
N GLY A 56 -8.97 -1.16 -1.89
CA GLY A 56 -7.53 -1.15 -1.77
C GLY A 56 -6.86 -0.01 -2.55
N MET A 57 -5.88 0.64 -1.94
CA MET A 57 -5.21 1.81 -2.49
C MET A 57 -3.82 1.51 -3.10
N TYR A 58 -3.27 0.31 -2.92
CA TYR A 58 -2.04 -0.11 -3.58
C TYR A 58 -2.14 -0.20 -5.12
N ARG A 59 -1.24 0.51 -5.81
CA ARG A 59 -1.12 0.54 -7.28
C ARG A 59 0.24 0.05 -7.77
N GLY A 60 0.92 -0.79 -6.98
CA GLY A 60 2.18 -1.38 -7.41
C GLY A 60 1.98 -2.43 -8.51
N VAL A 61 3.04 -2.65 -9.27
CA VAL A 61 3.13 -3.69 -10.32
C VAL A 61 3.88 -4.91 -9.81
N ASP A 62 4.11 -5.00 -8.50
CA ASP A 62 4.93 -6.03 -7.89
C ASP A 62 4.24 -7.40 -7.95
N LEU A 63 5.05 -8.45 -8.02
CA LEU A 63 4.55 -9.83 -8.01
C LEU A 63 3.90 -10.11 -6.64
N LEU A 64 2.71 -10.72 -6.63
CA LEU A 64 1.95 -11.02 -5.41
C LEU A 64 2.76 -11.82 -4.36
N GLN A 65 3.75 -12.61 -4.80
CA GLN A 65 4.64 -13.37 -3.94
C GLN A 65 5.63 -12.50 -3.15
N ASP A 66 6.02 -11.35 -3.71
CA ASP A 66 7.02 -10.44 -3.13
C ASP A 66 6.36 -9.36 -2.25
N VAL A 67 5.06 -9.12 -2.45
CA VAL A 67 4.26 -8.15 -1.69
C VAL A 67 4.43 -8.28 -0.17
N PRO A 68 4.29 -9.47 0.47
CA PRO A 68 4.48 -9.60 1.91
C PRO A 68 5.87 -9.15 2.38
N SER A 69 6.91 -9.52 1.62
CA SER A 69 8.29 -9.17 1.92
C SER A 69 8.55 -7.67 1.73
N LEU A 70 7.92 -7.04 0.75
CA LEU A 70 7.99 -5.58 0.54
C LEU A 70 7.36 -4.80 1.69
N TYR A 71 6.14 -5.17 2.10
CA TYR A 71 5.51 -4.55 3.28
C TYR A 71 6.36 -4.75 4.53
N GLN A 72 6.85 -5.98 4.76
CA GLN A 72 7.71 -6.26 5.90
C GLN A 72 8.97 -5.39 5.87
N LYS A 73 9.62 -5.24 4.71
CA LYS A 73 10.82 -4.40 4.53
C LYS A 73 10.51 -2.94 4.91
N ILE A 74 9.43 -2.38 4.38
CA ILE A 74 9.05 -0.97 4.58
C ILE A 74 8.65 -0.70 6.03
N VAL A 75 7.87 -1.60 6.65
CA VAL A 75 7.39 -1.45 8.03
C VAL A 75 8.51 -1.68 9.06
N THR A 76 9.39 -2.65 8.82
CA THR A 76 10.50 -2.94 9.74
C THR A 76 11.73 -2.06 9.52
N GLY A 77 11.80 -1.33 8.40
CA GLY A 77 12.95 -0.51 8.01
C GLY A 77 14.25 -1.30 7.85
N LYS A 78 14.18 -2.64 7.83
CA LYS A 78 15.33 -3.53 7.83
C LYS A 78 15.78 -3.77 6.39
N GLY A 79 16.47 -2.79 5.84
CA GLY A 79 17.35 -2.99 4.70
C GLY A 79 18.44 -3.99 5.10
N ARG A 80 18.60 -5.06 4.32
CA ARG A 80 19.73 -5.98 4.48
C ARG A 80 21.02 -5.30 4.05
#